data_AF-A0AAE0N2T2-F1
#
_entry.id   AF-A0AAE0N2T2-F1
#
_cell.length_a   1.000
_cell.length_b   1.000
_cell.length_c   1.000
_cell.angle_alpha   90.00
_cell.angle_beta   90.00
_cell.angle_gamma   90.00
#
_symmetry.space_group_name_H-M   'P 1'
#
loop_
_entity.id
_entity.type
_entity.pdbx_description
1 polymer ?
#
loop_
_entity_poly.entity_id
_entity_poly.type
_entity_poly.pdbx_seq_one_letter_code
_entity_poly.pdbx_strand_id
1 'polypeptide(L)'
;MVSTRSSSAAVSTPAPRLKSESSSFSSSSPPPPSQSSAIAPPQPPTTITKTRRANGAATASQKQAPWSHVPSTVTLLWLAVSLPLVVWDTGYVLLRPRTMPGGNLHWPLWVPYKLYGEVDHIYGFKQWNLGNGFTAAQGSLNVIETLMYLVYIGIWYRNAKPAPVTGKRLNGHAAGGSAVTPRATVGRSVLTGRAAALAVLIGFSAAVMTVSKTVLYWLNESFSGFDNIGHNPAMRLIFLWIIPNGAWLVVPSYLIYLFGSEIVDGLTKASGPALRSSVKSD
;
A
#
# COMPACT_ATOMS: atom_id res chain seq x y z
N MET A 1 -45.45 10.59 -21.58
CA MET A 1 -46.59 11.45 -21.17
C MET A 1 -46.19 12.22 -19.92
N VAL A 2 -46.72 13.44 -19.76
CA VAL A 2 -46.55 14.34 -18.57
C VAL A 2 -45.12 14.85 -18.32
N SER A 3 -45.04 16.09 -17.83
CA SER A 3 -43.83 16.83 -17.45
C SER A 3 -44.21 17.85 -16.38
N THR A 4 -43.31 18.15 -15.43
CA THR A 4 -43.53 19.20 -14.40
C THR A 4 -42.29 20.07 -14.17
N ARG A 5 -42.48 21.37 -14.45
CA ARG A 5 -41.77 22.57 -13.94
C ARG A 5 -41.82 22.62 -12.39
N SER A 6 -41.22 23.53 -11.59
CA SER A 6 -40.38 24.76 -11.71
C SER A 6 -39.84 25.13 -10.30
N SER A 7 -39.03 26.17 -10.01
CA SER A 7 -37.80 26.73 -10.63
C SER A 7 -37.32 27.97 -9.83
N SER A 8 -36.01 28.12 -9.61
CA SER A 8 -35.32 29.33 -9.04
C SER A 8 -35.55 29.61 -7.54
N ALA A 9 -34.68 30.23 -6.71
CA ALA A 9 -33.31 30.79 -6.75
C ALA A 9 -33.19 32.31 -6.44
N ALA A 10 -32.57 32.66 -5.29
CA ALA A 10 -31.88 33.91 -4.89
C ALA A 10 -31.29 33.67 -3.47
N VAL A 11 -30.11 34.10 -2.99
CA VAL A 11 -29.09 35.14 -3.30
C VAL A 11 -29.36 36.54 -2.72
N SER A 12 -28.68 36.90 -1.60
CA SER A 12 -27.87 38.14 -1.43
C SER A 12 -27.38 38.39 0.02
N THR A 13 -26.22 39.07 0.14
CA THR A 13 -25.57 39.70 1.33
C THR A 13 -25.73 41.25 1.25
N PRO A 14 -25.29 42.17 2.16
CA PRO A 14 -24.15 42.13 3.12
C PRO A 14 -24.39 42.82 4.52
N ALA A 15 -23.32 43.38 5.15
CA ALA A 15 -23.21 43.95 6.53
C ALA A 15 -23.57 45.49 6.60
N PRO A 16 -23.30 46.37 7.64
CA PRO A 16 -22.20 46.37 8.67
C PRO A 16 -22.37 47.05 10.10
N ARG A 17 -21.40 46.81 11.01
CA ARG A 17 -20.68 47.71 11.99
C ARG A 17 -21.40 48.68 12.98
N LEU A 18 -21.03 48.68 14.30
CA LEU A 18 -20.45 49.81 15.12
C LEU A 18 -20.48 49.65 16.69
N LYS A 19 -19.37 50.04 17.39
CA LYS A 19 -19.23 50.70 18.74
C LYS A 19 -19.81 50.05 20.05
N SER A 20 -19.45 50.43 21.30
CA SER A 20 -18.20 50.96 21.94
C SER A 20 -18.36 51.16 23.48
N GLU A 21 -17.32 50.91 24.31
CA GLU A 21 -16.98 51.46 25.68
C GLU A 21 -15.82 50.58 26.25
N SER A 22 -14.72 50.96 26.95
CA SER A 22 -14.30 51.99 27.96
C SER A 22 -14.81 51.73 29.39
N SER A 23 -13.99 51.72 30.45
CA SER A 23 -12.84 52.61 30.75
C SER A 23 -11.49 51.89 31.05
N SER A 24 -10.75 52.27 32.12
CA SER A 24 -9.27 52.22 32.17
C SER A 24 -8.62 52.58 33.53
N PHE A 25 -7.27 52.45 33.62
CA PHE A 25 -6.31 52.98 34.65
C PHE A 25 -6.07 52.11 35.92
N SER A 26 -4.88 52.09 36.58
CA SER A 26 -3.54 52.69 36.30
C SER A 26 -2.37 51.98 37.07
N SER A 27 -1.13 52.46 36.85
CA SER A 27 0.19 52.09 37.42
C SER A 27 0.36 52.34 38.96
N SER A 28 1.50 52.13 39.66
CA SER A 28 2.95 51.99 39.33
C SER A 28 3.80 51.38 40.48
N SER A 29 5.11 51.14 40.26
CA SER A 29 6.18 50.83 41.27
C SER A 29 7.38 51.79 41.06
N PRO A 30 8.60 51.68 41.68
CA PRO A 30 9.16 50.86 42.79
C PRO A 30 9.82 51.79 43.89
N PRO A 31 11.08 51.69 44.45
CA PRO A 31 12.07 50.61 44.64
C PRO A 31 12.61 50.34 46.12
N PRO A 32 13.73 50.89 46.71
CA PRO A 32 14.44 50.30 47.90
C PRO A 32 14.63 51.34 49.06
N PRO A 33 15.60 51.27 50.03
CA PRO A 33 16.55 50.24 50.53
C PRO A 33 16.24 49.89 52.03
N SER A 34 17.10 49.59 53.02
CA SER A 34 18.57 49.44 53.26
C SER A 34 18.82 48.46 54.44
N GLN A 35 19.64 47.42 54.27
CA GLN A 35 20.99 47.17 54.86
C GLN A 35 21.09 46.64 56.33
N SER A 36 22.15 45.82 56.56
CA SER A 36 22.64 45.22 57.83
C SER A 36 21.76 44.15 58.50
N SER A 37 22.28 43.07 59.12
CA SER A 37 23.66 42.54 59.24
C SER A 37 23.65 40.99 59.23
N ALA A 38 24.81 40.33 59.17
CA ALA A 38 24.95 38.87 59.10
C ALA A 38 25.33 38.21 60.45
N ILE A 39 25.02 36.91 60.61
CA ILE A 39 25.78 35.86 61.34
C ILE A 39 25.03 34.50 61.23
N ALA A 40 25.75 33.38 61.22
CA ALA A 40 25.25 31.99 61.24
C ALA A 40 26.40 31.01 61.60
N PRO A 41 26.18 29.70 61.89
CA PRO A 41 24.95 28.97 62.27
C PRO A 41 25.09 28.33 63.69
N PRO A 42 24.17 27.45 64.17
CA PRO A 42 24.25 26.01 63.83
C PRO A 42 22.88 25.31 63.56
N GLN A 43 22.93 24.03 63.19
CA GLN A 43 21.81 23.11 62.86
C GLN A 43 21.76 21.92 63.83
N PRO A 44 20.76 21.00 63.79
CA PRO A 44 19.33 21.13 63.43
C PRO A 44 18.40 20.51 64.51
N PRO A 45 17.07 20.46 64.28
CA PRO A 45 16.42 19.13 64.29
C PRO A 45 15.71 18.75 62.97
N THR A 46 15.55 17.45 62.72
CA THR A 46 15.12 16.92 61.41
C THR A 46 13.60 16.76 61.28
N THR A 47 12.93 17.69 60.62
CA THR A 47 11.50 17.56 60.27
C THR A 47 11.29 16.51 59.16
N ILE A 48 10.58 15.42 59.48
CA ILE A 48 10.28 14.35 58.51
C ILE A 48 9.12 14.76 57.59
N THR A 49 9.46 15.43 56.49
CA THR A 49 8.50 15.73 55.41
C THR A 49 8.06 14.46 54.70
N LYS A 50 6.92 13.88 55.12
CA LYS A 50 6.24 12.79 54.38
C LYS A 50 5.79 13.28 53.01
N THR A 51 6.66 13.12 52.02
CA THR A 51 6.31 13.29 50.61
C THR A 51 5.27 12.23 50.21
N ARG A 52 4.00 12.63 50.17
CA ARG A 52 2.94 11.83 49.54
C ARG A 52 3.29 11.70 48.06
N ARG A 53 4.01 10.64 47.68
CA ARG A 53 4.07 10.17 46.30
C ARG A 53 2.64 9.90 45.86
N ALA A 54 2.08 10.83 45.09
CA ALA A 54 0.85 10.59 44.38
C ALA A 54 1.16 9.52 43.33
N ASN A 55 0.89 8.26 43.69
CA ASN A 55 0.78 7.17 42.73
C ASN A 55 -0.50 7.40 41.91
N GLY A 56 -0.50 8.48 41.12
CA GLY A 56 -1.40 8.67 40.01
C GLY A 56 -1.08 7.56 39.03
N ALA A 57 -1.79 6.45 39.16
CA ALA A 57 -1.80 5.38 38.16
C ALA A 57 -2.45 5.97 36.91
N ALA A 58 -1.63 6.67 36.12
CA ALA A 58 -2.01 7.14 34.81
C ALA A 58 -2.39 5.88 34.01
N THR A 59 -3.69 5.70 33.80
CA THR A 59 -4.23 4.74 32.85
C THR A 59 -3.71 5.16 31.48
N ALA A 60 -2.53 4.64 31.16
CA ALA A 60 -1.88 4.84 29.88
C ALA A 60 -2.74 4.11 28.84
N SER A 61 -3.73 4.82 28.32
CA SER A 61 -4.48 4.42 27.13
C SER A 61 -3.46 3.99 26.10
N GLN A 62 -3.37 2.68 25.86
CA GLN A 62 -2.41 2.12 24.92
C GLN A 62 -2.77 2.62 23.54
N LYS A 63 -2.15 3.74 23.17
CA LYS A 63 -2.36 4.44 21.90
C LYS A 63 -1.94 3.46 20.82
N GLN A 64 -2.94 2.81 20.21
CA GLN A 64 -2.74 1.68 19.31
C GLN A 64 -1.62 1.99 18.32
N ALA A 65 -0.64 1.09 18.23
CA ALA A 65 0.53 1.30 17.38
C ALA A 65 0.03 1.58 15.94
N PRO A 66 0.44 2.70 15.31
CA PRO A 66 -0.07 3.05 13.99
C PRO A 66 0.28 1.94 13.01
N TRP A 67 -0.69 1.53 12.20
CA TRP A 67 -0.51 0.50 11.15
C TRP A 67 0.81 0.72 10.42
N SER A 68 1.66 -0.30 10.36
CA SER A 68 2.91 -0.27 9.61
C SER A 68 2.86 -1.30 8.48
N HIS A 69 3.42 -0.94 7.33
CA HIS A 69 3.64 -1.85 6.21
C HIS A 69 5.09 -1.73 5.75
N VAL A 70 5.71 -2.85 5.40
CA VAL A 70 7.07 -2.87 4.84
C VAL A 70 7.09 -3.85 3.67
N PRO A 71 7.18 -3.36 2.42
CA PRO A 71 7.11 -4.22 1.23
C PRO A 71 8.06 -5.42 1.35
N SER A 72 7.54 -6.61 1.05
CA SER A 72 8.36 -7.82 1.05
C SER A 72 9.31 -7.83 -0.15
N THR A 73 10.43 -8.54 -0.05
CA THR A 73 11.34 -8.72 -1.19
C THR A 73 10.63 -9.37 -2.38
N VAL A 74 9.68 -10.28 -2.14
CA VAL A 74 8.84 -10.89 -3.19
C VAL A 74 7.93 -9.84 -3.84
N THR A 75 7.33 -8.94 -3.06
CA THR A 75 6.53 -7.83 -3.58
C THR A 75 7.34 -6.90 -4.47
N LEU A 76 8.55 -6.52 -4.04
CA LEU A 76 9.43 -5.63 -4.80
C LEU A 76 9.97 -6.29 -6.08
N LEU A 77 10.34 -7.58 -6.01
CA LEU A 77 10.76 -8.35 -7.19
C LEU A 77 9.60 -8.56 -8.17
N TRP A 78 8.40 -8.89 -7.67
CA TRP A 78 7.20 -8.98 -8.50
C TRP A 78 6.97 -7.67 -9.25
N LEU A 79 6.89 -6.54 -8.55
CA LEU A 79 6.68 -5.22 -9.16
C LEU A 79 7.75 -4.86 -10.19
N ALA A 80 9.02 -5.18 -9.93
CA ALA A 80 10.12 -4.89 -10.85
C ALA A 80 10.08 -5.72 -12.15
N VAL A 81 9.46 -6.91 -12.12
CA VAL A 81 9.35 -7.81 -13.28
C VAL A 81 7.99 -7.66 -13.99
N SER A 82 6.90 -7.59 -13.23
CA SER A 82 5.54 -7.56 -13.78
C SER A 82 5.22 -6.22 -14.44
N LEU A 83 5.60 -5.07 -13.87
CA LEU A 83 5.28 -3.77 -14.47
C LEU A 83 5.84 -3.60 -15.90
N PRO A 84 7.14 -3.86 -16.17
CA PRO A 84 7.65 -3.79 -17.55
C PRO A 84 6.97 -4.78 -18.51
N LEU A 85 6.75 -6.04 -18.07
CA LEU A 85 6.16 -7.07 -18.90
C LEU A 85 4.68 -6.80 -19.21
N VAL A 86 3.90 -6.39 -18.22
CA VAL A 86 2.47 -6.08 -18.36
C VAL A 86 2.27 -4.80 -19.18
N VAL A 87 3.14 -3.79 -19.06
CA VAL A 87 3.12 -2.62 -19.95
C VAL A 87 3.45 -3.00 -21.40
N TRP A 88 4.43 -3.89 -21.61
CA TRP A 88 4.83 -4.37 -22.93
C TRP A 88 3.75 -5.24 -23.61
N ASP A 89 3.11 -6.14 -22.85
CA ASP A 89 1.93 -6.92 -23.24
C ASP A 89 0.73 -6.02 -23.58
N THR A 90 0.39 -5.10 -22.69
CA THR A 90 -0.70 -4.13 -22.91
C THR A 90 -0.45 -3.30 -24.17
N GLY A 91 0.80 -2.87 -24.38
CA GLY A 91 1.24 -2.19 -25.60
C GLY A 91 1.11 -3.07 -26.84
N TYR A 92 1.41 -4.38 -26.75
CA TYR A 92 1.18 -5.32 -27.85
C TYR A 92 -0.31 -5.42 -28.19
N VAL A 93 -1.15 -5.64 -27.17
CA VAL A 93 -2.57 -5.93 -27.29
C VAL A 93 -3.38 -4.72 -27.79
N LEU A 94 -3.19 -3.55 -27.19
CA LEU A 94 -4.02 -2.37 -27.47
C LEU A 94 -3.60 -1.60 -28.75
N LEU A 95 -2.43 -1.90 -29.31
CA LEU A 95 -1.93 -1.28 -30.55
C LEU A 95 -1.98 -2.23 -31.76
N ARG A 96 -2.67 -3.38 -31.66
CA ARG A 96 -2.95 -4.25 -32.82
C ARG A 96 -3.77 -3.47 -33.87
N PRO A 97 -3.51 -3.65 -35.17
CA PRO A 97 -2.56 -4.59 -35.77
C PRO A 97 -1.13 -4.04 -35.92
N ARG A 98 -0.85 -2.78 -35.53
CA ARG A 98 0.46 -2.13 -35.76
C ARG A 98 1.62 -2.85 -35.08
N THR A 99 1.36 -3.51 -33.97
CA THR A 99 2.31 -4.31 -33.18
C THR A 99 2.38 -5.78 -33.60
N MET A 100 1.44 -6.27 -34.41
CA MET A 100 1.41 -7.65 -34.91
C MET A 100 2.45 -7.85 -36.04
N PRO A 101 2.87 -9.09 -36.36
CA PRO A 101 3.84 -9.33 -37.42
C PRO A 101 3.47 -8.67 -38.75
N GLY A 102 4.39 -7.88 -39.32
CA GLY A 102 4.15 -7.05 -40.51
C GLY A 102 3.62 -5.64 -40.23
N GLY A 103 3.17 -5.35 -39.00
CA GLY A 103 2.78 -4.01 -38.56
C GLY A 103 3.98 -3.09 -38.28
N ASN A 104 3.79 -1.77 -38.48
CA ASN A 104 4.88 -0.78 -38.46
C ASN A 104 5.47 -0.46 -37.08
N LEU A 105 4.96 -1.04 -36.00
CA LEU A 105 5.54 -0.95 -34.65
C LEU A 105 6.17 -2.29 -34.20
N HIS A 106 5.89 -3.41 -34.89
CA HIS A 106 6.29 -4.76 -34.48
C HIS A 106 7.80 -4.89 -34.21
N TRP A 107 8.61 -4.33 -35.10
CA TRP A 107 10.06 -4.22 -34.93
C TRP A 107 10.44 -2.91 -34.20
N PRO A 108 11.36 -2.92 -33.21
CA PRO A 108 12.06 -4.09 -32.66
C PRO A 108 11.35 -4.73 -31.46
N LEU A 109 10.40 -4.04 -30.83
CA LEU A 109 9.98 -4.36 -29.45
C LEU A 109 9.07 -5.60 -29.34
N TRP A 110 8.23 -5.89 -30.33
CA TRP A 110 7.20 -6.92 -30.24
C TRP A 110 7.47 -8.17 -31.10
N VAL A 111 8.69 -8.31 -31.63
CA VAL A 111 9.14 -9.48 -32.40
C VAL A 111 8.85 -10.83 -31.72
N PRO A 112 9.05 -10.99 -30.38
CA PRO A 112 8.70 -12.25 -29.70
C PRO A 112 7.23 -12.66 -29.81
N TYR A 113 6.31 -11.70 -29.98
CA TYR A 113 4.89 -11.98 -30.16
C TYR A 113 4.55 -12.64 -31.50
N LYS A 114 5.48 -12.71 -32.46
CA LYS A 114 5.29 -13.59 -33.62
C LYS A 114 5.19 -15.04 -33.14
N LEU A 115 6.21 -15.52 -32.42
CA LEU A 115 6.22 -16.88 -31.87
C LEU A 115 5.11 -17.07 -30.82
N TYR A 116 4.88 -16.08 -29.95
CA TYR A 116 3.83 -16.22 -28.93
C TYR A 116 2.43 -16.32 -29.55
N GLY A 117 2.13 -15.57 -30.62
CA GLY A 117 0.88 -15.69 -31.38
C GLY A 117 0.74 -16.95 -32.25
N GLU A 118 1.82 -17.69 -32.47
CA GLU A 118 1.83 -19.05 -33.07
C GLU A 118 1.65 -20.15 -32.01
N VAL A 119 1.94 -19.87 -30.74
CA VAL A 119 1.71 -20.75 -29.59
C VAL A 119 0.30 -20.57 -29.04
N ASP A 120 -0.12 -19.34 -28.79
CA ASP A 120 -1.45 -18.98 -28.30
C ASP A 120 -2.15 -18.07 -29.30
N HIS A 121 -3.17 -18.61 -29.95
CA HIS A 121 -3.94 -17.89 -30.95
C HIS A 121 -4.77 -16.71 -30.43
N ILE A 122 -4.96 -16.54 -29.11
CA ILE A 122 -5.56 -15.32 -28.49
C ILE A 122 -4.63 -14.10 -28.67
N TYR A 123 -3.33 -14.35 -28.88
CA TYR A 123 -2.32 -13.37 -29.26
C TYR A 123 -2.12 -13.26 -30.78
N GLY A 124 -2.44 -14.31 -31.54
CA GLY A 124 -2.21 -14.40 -32.98
C GLY A 124 -3.30 -13.81 -33.89
N PHE A 125 -3.11 -13.99 -35.20
CA PHE A 125 -4.02 -13.51 -36.25
C PHE A 125 -5.39 -14.20 -36.24
N LYS A 126 -5.50 -15.44 -35.75
CA LYS A 126 -6.76 -16.20 -35.71
C LYS A 126 -7.84 -15.42 -34.96
N GLN A 127 -7.60 -15.08 -33.69
CA GLN A 127 -8.60 -14.41 -32.85
C GLN A 127 -8.74 -12.91 -33.19
N TRP A 128 -7.69 -12.27 -33.72
CA TRP A 128 -7.79 -10.92 -34.29
C TRP A 128 -8.76 -10.87 -35.49
N ASN A 129 -8.61 -11.78 -36.46
CA ASN A 129 -9.45 -11.83 -37.66
C ASN A 129 -10.90 -12.26 -37.34
N LEU A 130 -11.11 -13.00 -36.26
CA LEU A 130 -12.45 -13.33 -35.71
C LEU A 130 -13.09 -12.16 -34.93
N GLY A 131 -12.40 -11.02 -34.74
CA GLY A 131 -12.90 -9.88 -33.98
C GLY A 131 -13.04 -10.14 -32.48
N ASN A 132 -12.31 -11.11 -31.93
CA ASN A 132 -12.46 -11.54 -30.54
C ASN A 132 -11.93 -10.48 -29.56
N GLY A 133 -12.86 -9.82 -28.85
CA GLY A 133 -12.55 -8.76 -27.88
C GLY A 133 -11.89 -9.22 -26.58
N PHE A 134 -11.80 -10.53 -26.31
CA PHE A 134 -11.32 -11.04 -25.01
C PHE A 134 -9.91 -10.52 -24.66
N THR A 135 -8.95 -10.64 -25.58
CA THR A 135 -7.57 -10.19 -25.33
C THR A 135 -7.49 -8.69 -25.06
N ALA A 136 -8.27 -7.88 -25.79
CA ALA A 136 -8.32 -6.43 -25.61
C ALA A 136 -8.96 -6.02 -24.27
N ALA A 137 -9.95 -6.78 -23.78
CA ALA A 137 -10.52 -6.60 -22.46
C ALA A 137 -9.52 -6.94 -21.34
N GLN A 138 -8.77 -8.05 -21.47
CA GLN A 138 -7.68 -8.41 -20.56
C GLN A 138 -6.60 -7.30 -20.53
N GLY A 139 -6.15 -6.85 -21.70
CA GLY A 139 -5.20 -5.73 -21.83
C GLY A 139 -5.69 -4.42 -21.20
N SER A 140 -7.00 -4.16 -21.27
CA SER A 140 -7.61 -2.98 -20.64
C SER A 140 -7.58 -3.06 -19.11
N LEU A 141 -7.79 -4.24 -18.53
CA LEU A 141 -7.60 -4.46 -17.08
C LEU A 141 -6.12 -4.52 -16.67
N ASN A 142 -5.20 -4.85 -17.59
CA ASN A 142 -3.76 -4.72 -17.37
C ASN A 142 -3.33 -3.25 -17.23
N VAL A 143 -3.98 -2.29 -17.91
CA VAL A 143 -3.79 -0.85 -17.66
C VAL A 143 -4.17 -0.50 -16.21
N ILE A 144 -5.34 -0.94 -15.74
CA ILE A 144 -5.84 -0.61 -14.39
C ILE A 144 -4.92 -1.20 -13.31
N GLU A 145 -4.54 -2.47 -13.44
CA GLU A 145 -3.58 -3.12 -12.55
C GLU A 145 -2.22 -2.40 -12.52
N THR A 146 -1.69 -2.02 -13.69
CA THR A 146 -0.46 -1.25 -13.82
C THR A 146 -0.56 0.08 -13.07
N LEU A 147 -1.67 0.82 -13.23
CA LEU A 147 -1.90 2.08 -12.51
C LEU A 147 -1.99 1.87 -10.99
N MET A 148 -2.63 0.79 -10.53
CA MET A 148 -2.70 0.46 -9.10
C MET A 148 -1.31 0.15 -8.51
N TYR A 149 -0.50 -0.66 -9.20
CA TYR A 149 0.88 -0.93 -8.78
C TYR A 149 1.79 0.31 -8.86
N LEU A 150 1.60 1.21 -9.83
CA LEU A 150 2.30 2.50 -9.88
C LEU A 150 1.88 3.43 -8.73
N VAL A 151 0.60 3.45 -8.34
CA VAL A 151 0.13 4.19 -7.16
C VAL A 151 0.71 3.58 -5.87
N TYR A 152 0.79 2.26 -5.74
CA TYR A 152 1.46 1.58 -4.63
C TYR A 152 2.93 2.03 -4.50
N ILE A 153 3.69 2.01 -5.59
CA ILE A 153 5.09 2.46 -5.62
C ILE A 153 5.17 3.96 -5.31
N GLY A 154 4.26 4.78 -5.84
CA GLY A 154 4.19 6.21 -5.57
C GLY A 154 3.89 6.55 -4.10
N ILE A 155 3.04 5.76 -3.43
CA ILE A 155 2.82 5.88 -1.98
C ILE A 155 4.08 5.49 -1.23
N TRP A 156 4.71 4.35 -1.57
CA TRP A 156 5.94 3.88 -0.93
C TRP A 156 7.08 4.91 -1.05
N TYR A 157 7.42 5.33 -2.27
CA TYR A 157 8.51 6.27 -2.54
C TYR A 157 8.33 7.64 -1.85
N ARG A 158 7.09 8.13 -1.72
CA ARG A 158 6.80 9.44 -1.11
C ARG A 158 6.68 9.42 0.42
N ASN A 159 6.35 8.29 1.04
CA ASN A 159 5.96 8.23 2.45
C ASN A 159 6.81 7.27 3.30
N ALA A 160 7.57 6.35 2.70
CA ALA A 160 8.31 5.34 3.44
C ALA A 160 9.58 5.93 4.08
N LYS A 161 9.78 5.63 5.36
CA LYS A 161 10.93 6.09 6.16
C LYS A 161 11.87 4.91 6.41
N PRO A 162 13.18 5.10 6.64
CA PRO A 162 14.06 3.99 7.03
C PRO A 162 13.49 3.28 8.28
N ALA A 163 13.31 1.96 8.24
CA ALA A 163 12.85 1.24 9.42
C ALA A 163 13.88 1.35 10.56
N PRO A 164 13.43 1.49 11.82
CA PRO A 164 14.31 1.34 12.98
C PRO A 164 15.03 -0.01 12.92
N VAL A 165 16.36 0.01 12.98
CA VAL A 165 17.20 -1.20 12.99
C VAL A 165 16.99 -1.95 14.31
N THR A 166 15.91 -2.73 14.35
CA THR A 166 15.48 -3.48 15.53
C THR A 166 16.35 -4.73 15.63
N GLY A 167 17.57 -4.53 16.14
CA GLY A 167 18.68 -5.48 16.08
C GLY A 167 18.55 -6.71 16.96
N LYS A 168 17.50 -7.52 16.79
CA LYS A 168 17.46 -8.88 17.32
C LYS A 168 18.33 -9.79 16.45
N ARG A 169 19.66 -9.66 16.60
CA ARG A 169 20.59 -10.71 16.17
C ARG A 169 20.17 -12.01 16.85
N LEU A 170 19.91 -13.05 16.07
CA LEU A 170 19.94 -14.41 16.59
C LEU A 170 21.40 -14.70 16.97
N ASN A 171 21.65 -15.05 18.22
CA ASN A 171 22.99 -15.42 18.70
C ASN A 171 23.35 -16.84 18.21
N GLY A 172 23.54 -16.97 16.90
CA GLY A 172 24.34 -18.05 16.33
C GLY A 172 25.75 -17.96 16.89
N HIS A 173 26.31 -19.09 17.31
CA HIS A 173 27.56 -19.11 18.06
C HIS A 173 28.74 -18.73 17.15
N ALA A 174 29.72 -18.01 17.71
CA ALA A 174 30.85 -17.48 16.95
C ALA A 174 31.90 -18.56 16.65
N ALA A 175 32.19 -18.80 15.38
CA ALA A 175 33.35 -19.54 14.90
C ALA A 175 33.72 -19.09 13.48
N GLY A 176 35.01 -18.94 13.19
CA GLY A 176 35.53 -18.67 11.83
C GLY A 176 35.35 -17.24 11.33
N GLY A 177 36.47 -16.52 11.14
CA GLY A 177 36.44 -15.14 10.71
C GLY A 177 36.22 -14.94 9.21
N SER A 178 35.43 -13.93 8.86
CA SER A 178 35.76 -13.01 7.78
C SER A 178 35.09 -11.66 8.04
N ALA A 179 35.81 -10.56 7.82
CA ALA A 179 35.26 -9.22 7.91
C ALA A 179 34.44 -8.92 6.63
N VAL A 180 33.30 -9.60 6.50
CA VAL A 180 32.35 -9.35 5.40
C VAL A 180 31.83 -7.92 5.55
N THR A 181 32.37 -7.01 4.73
CA THR A 181 31.88 -5.64 4.58
C THR A 181 30.37 -5.68 4.47
N PRO A 182 29.61 -4.94 5.29
CA PRO A 182 28.15 -5.03 5.28
C PRO A 182 27.62 -4.54 3.94
N ARG A 183 27.37 -5.48 3.02
CA ARG A 183 26.71 -5.24 1.73
C ARG A 183 25.47 -4.42 2.02
N ALA A 184 25.45 -3.18 1.51
CA ALA A 184 24.50 -2.14 1.90
C ALA A 184 23.09 -2.71 1.97
N THR A 185 22.63 -3.01 3.17
CA THR A 185 21.35 -3.65 3.39
C THR A 185 20.32 -2.57 3.15
N VAL A 186 19.69 -2.60 1.96
CA VAL A 186 18.71 -1.59 1.53
C VAL A 186 17.75 -1.36 2.68
N GLY A 187 17.87 -0.20 3.33
CA GLY A 187 17.24 0.02 4.63
C GLY A 187 15.74 -0.11 4.46
N ARG A 188 15.14 -1.18 5.02
CA ARG A 188 13.76 -1.58 4.70
C ARG A 188 12.81 -0.41 4.97
N SER A 189 12.35 0.27 3.93
CA SER A 189 11.58 1.49 4.10
C SER A 189 10.15 1.17 4.53
N VAL A 190 9.78 1.61 5.74
CA VAL A 190 8.49 1.38 6.39
C VAL A 190 7.50 2.51 6.09
N LEU A 191 6.30 2.13 5.65
CA LEU A 191 5.12 2.99 5.62
C LEU A 191 4.40 2.92 6.96
N THR A 192 3.75 4.01 7.37
CA THR A 192 2.92 4.05 8.58
C THR A 192 1.58 4.76 8.38
N GLY A 193 0.62 4.47 9.25
CA GLY A 193 -0.71 5.09 9.28
C GLY A 193 -1.51 4.86 7.99
N ARG A 194 -2.25 5.90 7.57
CA ARG A 194 -3.12 5.83 6.38
C ARG A 194 -2.34 5.48 5.09
N ALA A 195 -1.08 5.88 4.97
CA ALA A 195 -0.25 5.54 3.82
C ALA A 195 0.06 4.03 3.75
N ALA A 196 0.30 3.37 4.90
CA ALA A 196 0.46 1.92 4.96
C ALA A 196 -0.84 1.20 4.56
N ALA A 197 -1.97 1.56 5.18
CA ALA A 197 -3.26 0.93 4.91
C ALA A 197 -3.70 1.09 3.44
N LEU A 198 -3.49 2.26 2.83
CA LEU A 198 -3.77 2.47 1.40
C LEU A 198 -2.85 1.65 0.49
N ALA A 199 -1.56 1.55 0.79
CA ALA A 199 -0.64 0.71 0.02
C ALA A 199 -1.06 -0.78 0.09
N VAL A 200 -1.31 -1.32 1.28
CA VAL A 200 -1.74 -2.72 1.46
C VAL A 200 -3.06 -2.99 0.74
N LEU A 201 -4.05 -2.11 0.86
CA LEU A 201 -5.36 -2.28 0.20
C LEU A 201 -5.24 -2.26 -1.33
N ILE A 202 -4.43 -1.35 -1.90
CA ILE A 202 -4.22 -1.23 -3.35
C ILE A 202 -3.43 -2.44 -3.87
N GLY A 203 -2.38 -2.86 -3.17
CA GLY A 203 -1.58 -4.04 -3.50
C GLY A 203 -2.38 -5.34 -3.46
N PHE A 204 -3.22 -5.53 -2.43
CA PHE A 204 -4.17 -6.63 -2.34
C PHE A 204 -5.14 -6.63 -3.52
N SER A 205 -5.79 -5.49 -3.78
CA SER A 205 -6.80 -5.37 -4.84
C SER A 205 -6.22 -5.59 -6.24
N ALA A 206 -4.98 -5.16 -6.49
CA ALA A 206 -4.28 -5.42 -7.73
C ALA A 206 -3.94 -6.92 -7.88
N ALA A 207 -3.44 -7.57 -6.83
CA ALA A 207 -3.13 -9.00 -6.87
C ALA A 207 -4.38 -9.88 -7.05
N VAL A 208 -5.51 -9.52 -6.42
CA VAL A 208 -6.82 -10.16 -6.65
C VAL A 208 -7.24 -9.99 -8.12
N MET A 209 -7.05 -8.81 -8.71
CA MET A 209 -7.32 -8.58 -10.13
C MET A 209 -6.43 -9.46 -11.03
N THR A 210 -5.14 -9.60 -10.73
CA THR A 210 -4.23 -10.48 -11.49
C THR A 210 -4.72 -11.93 -11.49
N VAL A 211 -4.98 -12.51 -10.31
CA VAL A 211 -5.47 -13.90 -10.21
C VAL A 211 -6.81 -14.07 -10.93
N SER A 212 -7.76 -13.14 -10.72
CA SER A 212 -9.10 -13.23 -11.32
C SER A 212 -9.05 -13.24 -12.86
N LYS A 213 -8.17 -12.41 -13.45
CA LYS A 213 -7.93 -12.37 -14.90
C LYS A 213 -7.31 -13.66 -15.42
N THR A 214 -6.24 -14.13 -14.79
CA THR A 214 -5.53 -15.34 -15.24
C THR A 214 -6.40 -16.59 -15.07
N VAL A 215 -7.19 -16.69 -14.01
CA VAL A 215 -8.21 -17.76 -13.85
C VAL A 215 -9.27 -17.67 -14.96
N LEU A 216 -9.82 -16.48 -15.24
CA LEU A 216 -10.81 -16.31 -16.32
C LEU A 216 -10.25 -16.70 -17.69
N TYR A 217 -8.98 -16.41 -17.97
CA TYR A 217 -8.30 -16.80 -19.20
C TYR A 217 -8.07 -18.31 -19.31
N TRP A 218 -7.64 -18.98 -18.24
CA TRP A 218 -7.55 -20.46 -18.21
C TRP A 218 -8.92 -21.12 -18.37
N LEU A 219 -9.97 -20.58 -17.75
CA LEU A 219 -11.34 -21.08 -17.89
C LEU A 219 -11.89 -20.83 -19.30
N ASN A 220 -11.65 -19.67 -19.90
CA ASN A 220 -12.01 -19.38 -21.29
C ASN A 220 -11.39 -20.40 -22.25
N GLU A 221 -10.12 -20.76 -22.04
CA GLU A 221 -9.44 -21.76 -22.86
C GLU A 221 -9.95 -23.19 -22.62
N SER A 222 -10.27 -23.54 -21.38
CA SER A 222 -10.89 -24.83 -21.07
C SER A 222 -12.32 -24.95 -21.63
N PHE A 223 -13.10 -23.86 -21.65
CA PHE A 223 -14.48 -23.85 -22.13
C PHE A 223 -14.60 -23.68 -23.65
N SER A 224 -13.56 -23.17 -24.31
CA SER A 224 -13.45 -23.18 -25.78
C SER A 224 -12.93 -24.52 -26.34
N GLY A 225 -12.62 -25.50 -25.48
CA GLY A 225 -12.08 -26.79 -25.90
C GLY A 225 -10.60 -26.74 -26.31
N PHE A 226 -9.84 -25.81 -25.73
CA PHE A 226 -8.43 -25.54 -26.06
C PHE A 226 -8.22 -25.03 -27.50
N ASP A 227 -9.16 -24.24 -28.01
CA ASP A 227 -9.18 -23.69 -29.38
C ASP A 227 -7.94 -22.84 -29.75
N ASN A 228 -7.27 -22.22 -28.76
CA ASN A 228 -6.10 -21.37 -28.98
C ASN A 228 -4.76 -22.05 -28.72
N ILE A 229 -4.72 -23.09 -27.88
CA ILE A 229 -3.46 -23.72 -27.44
C ILE A 229 -3.36 -25.22 -27.75
N GLY A 230 -4.46 -25.90 -28.07
CA GLY A 230 -4.54 -27.36 -28.21
C GLY A 230 -3.77 -27.95 -29.40
N HIS A 231 -3.33 -27.11 -30.34
CA HIS A 231 -2.47 -27.52 -31.47
C HIS A 231 -0.99 -27.70 -31.10
N ASN A 232 -0.58 -27.33 -29.88
CA ASN A 232 0.83 -27.38 -29.47
C ASN A 232 1.26 -28.77 -28.96
N PRO A 233 2.49 -29.21 -29.29
CA PRO A 233 3.09 -30.35 -28.60
C PRO A 233 3.33 -30.02 -27.12
N ALA A 234 3.10 -30.99 -26.23
CA ALA A 234 3.05 -30.78 -24.78
C ALA A 234 4.24 -29.99 -24.20
N MET A 235 5.48 -30.25 -24.66
CA MET A 235 6.66 -29.50 -24.20
C MET A 235 6.59 -28.00 -24.53
N ARG A 236 6.11 -27.63 -25.73
CA ARG A 236 5.94 -26.23 -26.12
C ARG A 236 4.88 -25.57 -25.23
N LEU A 237 3.79 -26.29 -24.94
CA LEU A 237 2.74 -25.79 -24.06
C LEU A 237 3.22 -25.62 -22.61
N ILE A 238 4.00 -26.57 -22.08
CA ILE A 238 4.55 -26.50 -20.73
C ILE A 238 5.42 -25.25 -20.55
N PHE A 239 6.40 -25.03 -21.44
CA PHE A 239 7.37 -23.95 -21.26
C PHE A 239 6.89 -22.57 -21.73
N LEU A 240 6.02 -22.49 -22.74
CA LEU A 240 5.58 -21.21 -23.31
C LEU A 240 4.17 -20.78 -22.88
N TRP A 241 3.37 -21.65 -22.25
CA TRP A 241 2.02 -21.30 -21.78
C TRP A 241 1.76 -21.63 -20.31
N ILE A 242 1.98 -22.88 -19.87
CA ILE A 242 1.67 -23.33 -18.51
C ILE A 242 2.57 -22.64 -17.47
N ILE A 243 3.89 -22.71 -17.64
CA ILE A 243 4.84 -22.13 -16.67
C ILE A 243 4.72 -20.59 -16.60
N PRO A 244 4.67 -19.84 -17.72
CA PRO A 244 4.48 -18.40 -17.68
C PRO A 244 3.17 -18.00 -16.99
N ASN A 245 2.02 -18.51 -17.43
CA ASN A 245 0.74 -18.11 -16.86
C ASN A 245 0.52 -18.65 -15.44
N GLY A 246 1.10 -19.81 -15.12
CA GLY A 246 1.12 -20.36 -13.75
C GLY A 246 1.83 -19.45 -12.75
N ALA A 247 2.90 -18.74 -13.15
CA ALA A 247 3.56 -17.76 -12.28
C ALA A 247 2.65 -16.56 -11.94
N TRP A 248 1.77 -16.15 -12.87
CA TRP A 248 0.74 -15.12 -12.65
C TRP A 248 -0.45 -15.61 -11.80
N LEU A 249 -0.61 -16.91 -11.58
CA LEU A 249 -1.48 -17.45 -10.53
C LEU A 249 -0.77 -17.50 -9.19
N VAL A 250 0.41 -18.12 -9.13
CA VAL A 250 1.11 -18.44 -7.87
C VAL A 250 1.62 -17.20 -7.14
N VAL A 251 2.35 -16.30 -7.83
CA VAL A 251 2.97 -15.15 -7.14
C VAL A 251 1.92 -14.13 -6.67
N PRO A 252 0.93 -13.74 -7.49
CA PRO A 252 -0.17 -12.90 -7.01
C PRO A 252 -1.01 -13.56 -5.90
N SER A 253 -1.28 -14.87 -5.94
CA SER A 253 -1.96 -15.56 -4.83
C SER A 253 -1.19 -15.46 -3.50
N TYR A 254 0.15 -15.54 -3.56
CA TYR A 254 0.99 -15.32 -2.38
C TYR A 254 0.98 -13.85 -1.91
N LEU A 255 0.88 -12.88 -2.83
CA LEU A 255 0.68 -11.47 -2.47
C LEU A 255 -0.70 -11.19 -1.86
N ILE A 256 -1.77 -11.84 -2.34
CA ILE A 256 -3.10 -11.81 -1.72
C ILE A 256 -3.00 -12.32 -0.27
N TYR A 257 -2.31 -13.44 -0.03
CA TYR A 257 -2.06 -13.96 1.32
C TYR A 257 -1.28 -12.96 2.20
N LEU A 258 -0.17 -12.39 1.70
CA LEU A 258 0.63 -11.43 2.47
C LEU A 258 -0.19 -10.18 2.83
N PHE A 259 -0.72 -9.46 1.84
CA PHE A 259 -1.47 -8.23 2.09
C PHE A 259 -2.78 -8.50 2.86
N GLY A 260 -3.44 -9.63 2.58
CA GLY A 260 -4.65 -10.07 3.29
C GLY A 260 -4.37 -10.38 4.77
N SER A 261 -3.23 -11.00 5.07
CA SER A 261 -2.81 -11.22 6.46
C SER A 261 -2.60 -9.90 7.20
N GLU A 262 -1.92 -8.92 6.60
CA GLU A 262 -1.76 -7.57 7.18
C GLU A 262 -3.12 -6.87 7.40
N ILE A 263 -4.08 -7.05 6.48
CA ILE A 263 -5.45 -6.50 6.61
C ILE A 263 -6.17 -7.10 7.82
N VAL A 264 -6.18 -8.44 7.95
CA VAL A 264 -6.82 -9.14 9.08
C VAL A 264 -6.14 -8.79 10.39
N ASP A 265 -4.81 -8.70 10.42
CA ASP A 265 -4.03 -8.28 11.59
C ASP A 265 -4.42 -6.87 12.05
N GLY A 266 -4.55 -5.93 11.11
CA GLY A 266 -4.95 -4.55 11.39
C GLY A 266 -6.37 -4.44 11.91
N LEU A 267 -7.32 -5.16 11.31
CA LEU A 267 -8.72 -5.21 11.77
C LEU A 267 -8.83 -5.83 13.16
N THR A 268 -8.14 -6.95 13.42
CA THR A 268 -8.15 -7.63 14.72
C THR A 268 -7.61 -6.73 15.84
N LYS A 269 -6.53 -5.98 15.56
CA LYS A 269 -5.96 -5.00 16.51
C LYS A 269 -6.90 -3.82 16.76
N ALA A 270 -7.70 -3.41 15.77
CA ALA A 270 -8.69 -2.36 15.92
C ALA A 270 -9.93 -2.81 16.72
N SER A 271 -10.39 -4.06 16.54
CA SER A 271 -11.59 -4.60 17.21
C SER A 271 -11.46 -4.74 18.73
N GLY A 272 -10.26 -5.10 19.22
CA GLY A 272 -9.99 -5.26 20.65
C GLY A 272 -10.77 -6.38 21.35
N PRO A 273 -10.64 -6.51 22.68
CA PRO A 273 -11.52 -7.37 23.47
C PRO A 273 -12.91 -6.73 23.53
N ALA A 274 -13.96 -7.48 23.18
CA ALA A 274 -15.33 -7.04 23.42
C ALA A 274 -15.52 -6.70 24.90
N LEU A 275 -16.09 -5.53 25.19
CA LEU A 275 -16.38 -5.10 26.56
C LEU A 275 -17.27 -6.16 27.22
N ARG A 276 -16.73 -6.87 28.22
CA ARG A 276 -17.56 -7.69 29.11
C ARG A 276 -18.60 -6.76 29.73
N SER A 277 -19.87 -6.99 29.44
CA SER A 277 -20.97 -6.26 30.04
C SER A 277 -20.86 -6.43 31.56
N SER A 278 -20.53 -5.33 32.25
CA SER A 278 -20.50 -5.30 33.71
C SER A 278 -21.93 -5.33 34.22
N VAL A 279 -22.52 -6.52 34.28
CA VAL A 279 -23.76 -6.78 35.01
C VAL A 279 -23.47 -6.51 36.49
N LYS A 280 -23.68 -5.27 36.90
CA LYS A 280 -23.98 -4.98 38.30
C LYS A 280 -25.29 -5.69 38.62
N SER A 281 -25.21 -6.65 39.53
CA SER A 281 -26.36 -7.02 40.32
C SER A 281 -26.42 -6.00 41.45
N ASP A 282 -27.43 -5.13 41.40
CA ASP A 282 -27.85 -4.31 42.54
C ASP A 282 -28.83 -5.14 43.41
#